data_AF-A0AAU0WN74-F1
#
_entry.id   AF-A0AAU0WN74-F1
#
_cell.length_a   1.000
_cell.length_b   1.000
_cell.length_c   1.000
_cell.angle_alpha   90.00
_cell.angle_beta   90.00
_cell.angle_gamma   90.00
#
_symmetry.space_group_name_H-M   'P 1'
#
loop_
_entity.id
_entity.type
_entity.pdbx_description
1 polymer ?
#
loop_
_entity_poly.entity_id
_entity_poly.type
_entity_poly.pdbx_seq_one_letter_code
_entity_poly.pdbx_strand_id
1 'polypeptide(L)'
;MPPPCAPAAGSASRPFFLGLPVLPKHLSDLGLLGLNRLLPVHRRPARDHGVSRGAIRTAVADLLPDHAAIEEDSPAPELPATLDMPGKVADFLRASELDPAERDALDQGVTVRRGQGYTVRVSAVPAVHLGLLACCRPLDGGHGTPAVPAQCKARREYENRVSALTPAGP
;
A
#
# COMPACT_ATOMS: atom_id res chain seq x y z
N MET A 1 4.62 44.04 -39.52
CA MET A 1 3.80 44.73 -38.49
C MET A 1 3.45 43.71 -37.41
N PRO A 2 4.06 43.79 -36.21
CA PRO A 2 3.61 43.00 -35.05
C PRO A 2 2.41 43.68 -34.37
N PRO A 3 1.45 42.94 -33.79
CA PRO A 3 0.45 43.53 -32.90
C PRO A 3 1.05 43.77 -31.49
N PRO A 4 0.64 44.84 -30.80
CA PRO A 4 1.13 45.18 -29.47
C PRO A 4 0.49 44.33 -28.35
N CYS A 5 1.31 44.03 -27.33
CA CYS A 5 0.88 43.56 -26.02
C CYS A 5 -0.06 44.57 -25.34
N ALA A 6 -1.11 44.08 -24.68
CA ALA A 6 -1.87 44.82 -23.67
C ALA A 6 -2.00 43.96 -22.39
N PRO A 7 -1.89 44.56 -21.19
CA PRO A 7 -1.99 43.85 -19.91
C PRO A 7 -3.29 44.13 -19.14
N ALA A 8 -3.46 43.31 -18.09
CA ALA A 8 -3.99 43.66 -16.76
C ALA A 8 -5.47 43.39 -16.39
N ALA A 9 -5.57 42.72 -15.23
CA ALA A 9 -6.38 43.05 -14.05
C ALA A 9 -7.77 42.44 -13.83
N GLY A 10 -7.97 42.02 -12.57
CA GLY A 10 -9.26 41.83 -11.90
C GLY A 10 -9.55 40.37 -11.54
N SER A 11 -10.03 39.99 -10.37
CA SER A 11 -10.20 40.59 -9.04
C SER A 11 -10.72 39.46 -8.14
N ALA A 12 -10.45 39.56 -6.85
CA ALA A 12 -10.78 38.61 -5.79
C ALA A 12 -12.26 38.20 -5.70
N SER A 13 -12.51 36.98 -5.18
CA SER A 13 -13.57 36.77 -4.18
C SER A 13 -13.38 35.46 -3.39
N ARG A 14 -13.15 35.56 -2.08
CA ARG A 14 -13.44 34.53 -1.05
C ARG A 14 -14.88 34.79 -0.54
N PRO A 15 -15.59 33.82 0.07
CA PRO A 15 -15.44 33.46 1.51
C PRO A 15 -15.59 31.94 1.78
N PHE A 16 -14.84 31.28 2.66
CA PHE A 16 -15.01 31.12 4.12
C PHE A 16 -16.43 30.72 4.60
N PHE A 17 -16.61 29.49 5.10
CA PHE A 17 -17.49 29.04 6.22
C PHE A 17 -17.28 27.50 6.40
N LEU A 18 -16.47 27.03 7.36
CA LEU A 18 -16.81 26.58 8.73
C LEU A 18 -17.96 25.56 8.83
N GLY A 19 -17.65 24.31 9.24
CA GLY A 19 -18.68 23.31 9.57
C GLY A 19 -18.18 21.87 9.86
N LEU A 20 -17.47 21.67 10.97
CA LEU A 20 -17.45 20.41 11.77
C LEU A 20 -18.09 20.77 13.14
N PRO A 21 -18.60 19.86 13.99
CA PRO A 21 -18.42 18.39 14.05
C PRO A 21 -19.74 17.60 14.38
N VAL A 22 -19.62 16.29 14.67
CA VAL A 22 -20.31 15.50 15.74
C VAL A 22 -20.76 14.08 15.29
N LEU A 23 -20.06 13.06 15.81
CA LEU A 23 -20.48 11.65 16.00
C LEU A 23 -21.46 11.58 17.21
N PRO A 24 -22.39 10.60 17.38
CA PRO A 24 -21.99 9.23 17.75
C PRO A 24 -22.98 8.04 17.46
N LYS A 25 -22.40 6.82 17.50
CA LYS A 25 -22.77 5.52 18.12
C LYS A 25 -24.23 5.02 18.26
N HIS A 26 -24.33 3.67 18.24
CA HIS A 26 -25.43 2.72 18.55
C HIS A 26 -26.18 2.19 17.30
N LEU A 27 -26.52 0.90 17.13
CA LEU A 27 -26.76 -0.20 18.07
C LEU A 27 -26.70 -1.56 17.31
N SER A 28 -26.33 -2.60 18.04
CA SER A 28 -26.37 -4.06 17.79
C SER A 28 -27.72 -4.60 17.26
N ASP A 29 -27.75 -5.77 16.58
CA ASP A 29 -28.07 -7.07 17.21
C ASP A 29 -28.36 -8.25 16.24
N LEU A 30 -27.88 -9.43 16.68
CA LEU A 30 -28.42 -10.80 16.61
C LEU A 30 -28.74 -11.53 15.28
N GLY A 31 -28.07 -12.67 15.12
CA GLY A 31 -28.46 -13.77 14.22
C GLY A 31 -27.73 -15.07 14.57
N LEU A 32 -28.06 -15.64 15.72
CA LEU A 32 -27.57 -16.90 16.29
C LEU A 32 -28.30 -18.10 15.63
N LEU A 33 -27.61 -19.23 15.39
CA LEU A 33 -28.04 -20.64 15.59
C LEU A 33 -27.39 -21.62 14.58
N GLY A 34 -26.72 -22.65 15.10
CA GLY A 34 -26.25 -23.80 14.31
C GLY A 34 -25.46 -24.82 15.13
N LEU A 35 -26.16 -25.58 15.98
CA LEU A 35 -25.66 -26.59 16.93
C LEU A 35 -25.06 -27.86 16.29
N ASN A 36 -23.95 -28.33 16.90
CA ASN A 36 -23.62 -29.70 17.35
C ASN A 36 -23.75 -30.94 16.43
N ARG A 37 -22.67 -31.75 16.42
CA ARG A 37 -22.59 -33.24 16.57
C ARG A 37 -21.19 -33.68 16.09
N LEU A 38 -20.45 -34.67 16.61
CA LEU A 38 -20.55 -35.66 17.68
C LEU A 38 -19.12 -36.30 17.78
N LEU A 39 -18.53 -36.47 18.97
CA LEU A 39 -17.38 -37.39 19.21
C LEU A 39 -17.92 -38.82 19.45
N PRO A 40 -17.15 -39.94 19.32
CA PRO A 40 -16.29 -40.42 20.43
C PRO A 40 -15.13 -41.45 20.16
N VAL A 41 -14.37 -41.68 21.25
CA VAL A 41 -13.66 -42.88 21.80
C VAL A 41 -12.23 -43.35 21.42
N HIS A 42 -11.54 -43.75 22.51
CA HIS A 42 -10.15 -44.09 22.80
C HIS A 42 -9.59 -45.44 22.32
N ARG A 43 -8.25 -45.53 22.18
CA ARG A 43 -7.43 -46.68 22.65
C ARG A 43 -5.92 -46.33 22.78
N ARG A 44 -5.30 -46.59 23.94
CA ARG A 44 -3.82 -46.65 24.12
C ARG A 44 -3.29 -48.03 23.71
N PRO A 45 -2.04 -48.14 23.21
CA PRO A 45 -0.99 -48.77 24.04
C PRO A 45 0.41 -48.16 23.87
N ALA A 46 1.22 -48.31 24.92
CA ALA A 46 2.63 -47.96 24.99
C ALA A 46 3.52 -48.92 24.17
N ARG A 47 4.51 -48.37 23.43
CA ARG A 47 5.69 -49.09 22.94
C ARG A 47 6.91 -48.19 23.00
N ASP A 48 8.04 -48.80 23.34
CA ASP A 48 9.37 -48.23 23.55
C ASP A 48 9.76 -47.07 22.63
N HIS A 49 10.29 -46.02 23.26
CA HIS A 49 10.73 -44.78 22.63
C HIS A 49 12.11 -44.94 21.99
N GLY A 50 12.15 -45.60 20.82
CA GLY A 50 13.25 -45.45 19.85
C GLY A 50 13.09 -44.17 19.05
N VAL A 51 13.26 -43.00 19.68
CA VAL A 51 12.96 -41.71 19.03
C VAL A 51 14.16 -41.23 18.22
N SER A 52 14.07 -41.37 16.89
CA SER A 52 14.97 -40.65 15.98
C SER A 52 14.69 -39.14 16.09
N ARG A 53 15.72 -38.29 15.96
CA ARG A 53 15.64 -36.81 16.15
C ARG A 53 14.57 -36.12 15.28
N GLY A 54 14.08 -36.78 14.22
CA GLY A 54 12.92 -36.33 13.44
C GLY A 54 11.58 -36.39 14.18
N ALA A 55 11.37 -37.38 15.05
CA ALA A 55 10.10 -37.57 15.78
C ALA A 55 9.92 -36.61 16.97
N ILE A 56 11.01 -36.07 17.53
CA ILE A 56 10.95 -35.01 18.54
C ILE A 56 10.39 -33.70 17.93
N ARG A 57 10.73 -33.39 16.67
CA ARG A 57 10.25 -32.16 16.02
C ARG A 57 8.74 -32.16 15.75
N THR A 58 8.15 -33.33 15.54
CA THR A 58 6.70 -33.46 15.36
C THR A 58 5.96 -33.49 16.70
N ALA A 59 6.48 -34.20 17.71
CA ALA A 59 5.84 -34.27 19.04
C ALA A 59 5.88 -32.94 19.83
N VAL A 60 6.87 -32.08 19.57
CA VAL A 60 6.91 -30.71 20.14
C VAL A 60 5.76 -29.84 19.58
N ALA A 61 5.28 -30.10 18.36
CA ALA A 61 4.14 -29.38 17.81
C ALA A 61 2.80 -29.75 18.48
N ASP A 62 2.68 -30.96 19.05
CA ASP A 62 1.46 -31.43 19.72
C ASP A 62 1.39 -31.10 21.23
N LEU A 63 2.50 -30.68 21.86
CA LEU A 63 2.58 -30.39 23.31
C LEU A 63 2.50 -28.90 23.67
N LEU A 64 2.24 -28.03 22.69
CA LEU A 64 1.93 -26.61 22.91
C LEU A 64 0.57 -26.25 22.28
N PRO A 65 -0.56 -26.82 22.74
CA PRO A 65 -1.85 -26.20 22.50
C PRO A 65 -2.01 -25.03 23.48
N ASP A 66 -2.44 -23.90 22.94
CA ASP A 66 -2.59 -22.61 23.62
C ASP A 66 -1.26 -22.03 24.09
N HIS A 67 -0.68 -21.14 23.28
CA HIS A 67 -0.73 -19.70 23.53
C HIS A 67 -0.57 -19.04 22.15
N ALA A 68 -1.55 -19.29 21.27
CA ALA A 68 -1.94 -18.27 20.31
C ALA A 68 -2.54 -17.12 21.14
N ALA A 69 -1.67 -16.36 21.82
CA ALA A 69 -1.85 -14.94 21.77
C ALA A 69 -1.89 -14.65 20.28
N ILE A 70 -3.09 -14.39 19.79
CA ILE A 70 -3.26 -13.48 18.68
C ILE A 70 -2.58 -12.20 19.21
N GLU A 71 -1.25 -12.13 19.10
CA GLU A 71 -0.67 -10.94 18.52
C GLU A 71 -1.51 -10.79 17.26
N GLU A 72 -2.51 -9.91 17.35
CA GLU A 72 -2.75 -9.07 16.20
C GLU A 72 -1.36 -8.62 15.84
N ASP A 73 -0.78 -9.28 14.83
CA ASP A 73 0.32 -8.79 14.04
C ASP A 73 -0.23 -7.50 13.43
N SER A 74 -0.36 -6.50 14.29
CA SER A 74 -0.42 -5.11 13.94
C SER A 74 0.91 -4.94 13.26
N PRO A 75 0.95 -4.90 11.91
CA PRO A 75 2.21 -4.84 11.21
C PRO A 75 2.97 -3.68 11.84
N ALA A 76 4.18 -3.96 12.34
CA ALA A 76 5.02 -2.95 12.95
C ALA A 76 4.94 -1.69 12.09
N PRO A 77 4.64 -0.51 12.66
CA PRO A 77 4.24 0.65 11.88
C PRO A 77 5.27 0.89 10.79
N GLU A 78 4.87 0.66 9.53
CA GLU A 78 5.81 0.73 8.43
C GLU A 78 6.35 2.16 8.38
N LEU A 79 7.66 2.30 8.56
CA LEU A 79 8.28 3.63 8.61
C LEU A 79 8.18 4.28 7.23
N PRO A 80 7.82 5.57 7.14
CA PRO A 80 7.82 6.27 5.87
C PRO A 80 9.20 6.24 5.20
N ALA A 81 9.25 5.76 3.96
CA ALA A 81 10.42 5.83 3.10
C ALA A 81 10.30 7.04 2.19
N THR A 82 11.43 7.65 1.80
CA THR A 82 11.44 8.72 0.80
C THR A 82 11.96 8.17 -0.52
N LEU A 83 11.13 8.21 -1.56
CA LEU A 83 11.51 7.81 -2.92
C LEU A 83 11.44 9.00 -3.89
N ASP A 84 12.42 9.07 -4.79
CA ASP A 84 12.34 9.94 -5.95
C ASP A 84 11.43 9.28 -7.01
N MET A 85 10.29 9.91 -7.29
CA MET A 85 9.36 9.51 -8.34
C MET A 85 9.68 10.25 -9.65
N PRO A 86 9.83 9.56 -10.80
CA PRO A 86 10.03 10.23 -12.09
C PRO A 86 8.84 11.13 -12.46
N GLY A 87 9.12 12.32 -13.01
CA GLY A 87 8.07 13.29 -13.33
C GLY A 87 6.97 12.76 -14.25
N LYS A 88 7.31 11.88 -15.21
CA LYS A 88 6.31 11.24 -16.08
C LYS A 88 5.33 10.34 -15.32
N VAL A 89 5.80 9.67 -14.27
CA VAL A 89 4.95 8.86 -13.37
C VAL A 89 4.09 9.78 -12.52
N ALA A 90 4.67 10.83 -11.95
CA ALA A 90 3.93 11.81 -11.16
C ALA A 90 2.84 12.53 -11.98
N ASP A 91 3.14 12.94 -13.22
CA ASP A 91 2.18 13.56 -14.14
C ASP A 91 0.99 12.63 -14.40
N PHE A 92 1.26 11.34 -14.66
CA PHE A 92 0.21 10.34 -14.89
C PHE A 92 -0.66 10.13 -13.65
N LEU A 93 -0.03 9.97 -12.48
CA LEU A 93 -0.74 9.71 -11.23
C LEU A 93 -1.62 10.88 -10.80
N ARG A 94 -1.19 12.13 -11.03
CA ARG A 94 -2.02 13.32 -10.76
C ARG A 94 -3.28 13.39 -11.63
N ALA A 95 -3.25 12.77 -12.81
CA ALA A 95 -4.41 12.67 -13.70
C ALA A 95 -5.24 11.40 -13.46
N SER A 96 -4.78 10.52 -12.56
CA SER A 96 -5.44 9.24 -12.26
C SER A 96 -6.33 9.35 -11.03
N GLU A 97 -7.26 8.42 -10.90
CA GLU A 97 -8.04 8.24 -9.67
C GLU A 97 -7.19 7.46 -8.67
N LEU A 98 -6.91 8.10 -7.52
CA LEU A 98 -6.09 7.55 -6.44
C LEU A 98 -6.87 7.52 -5.13
N ASP A 99 -6.48 6.61 -4.25
CA ASP A 99 -6.96 6.61 -2.88
C ASP A 99 -6.50 7.88 -2.13
N PRO A 100 -7.20 8.29 -1.05
CA PRO A 100 -6.86 9.51 -0.32
C PRO A 100 -5.41 9.55 0.16
N ALA A 101 -4.90 8.44 0.73
CA ALA A 101 -3.53 8.36 1.23
C ALA A 101 -2.46 8.50 0.13
N GLU A 102 -2.74 7.95 -1.05
CA GLU A 102 -1.86 8.04 -2.22
C GLU A 102 -1.83 9.46 -2.79
N ARG A 103 -2.99 10.10 -2.89
CA ARG A 103 -3.12 11.50 -3.33
C ARG A 103 -2.42 12.44 -2.35
N ASP A 104 -2.68 12.27 -1.05
CA ASP A 104 -2.04 13.08 0.00
C ASP A 104 -0.51 12.94 -0.07
N ALA A 105 0.02 11.74 -0.26
CA ALA A 105 1.46 11.52 -0.41
C ALA A 105 2.06 12.24 -1.63
N LEU A 106 1.36 12.26 -2.76
CA LEU A 106 1.78 13.00 -3.96
C LEU A 106 1.68 14.52 -3.78
N ASP A 107 0.66 15.00 -3.09
CA ASP A 107 0.42 16.42 -2.84
C ASP A 107 1.44 17.01 -1.86
N GLN A 108 1.86 16.22 -0.86
CA GLN A 108 2.99 16.58 0.01
C GLN A 108 4.36 16.39 -0.68
N GLY A 109 4.38 15.80 -1.88
CA GLY A 109 5.60 15.49 -2.60
C GLY A 109 6.37 16.74 -3.07
N VAL A 110 7.69 16.75 -2.88
CA VAL A 110 8.53 17.89 -3.25
C VAL A 110 9.09 17.71 -4.65
N THR A 111 8.74 18.62 -5.56
CA THR A 111 9.28 18.61 -6.93
C THR A 111 10.74 19.11 -6.97
N VAL A 112 11.63 18.29 -7.52
CA VAL A 112 13.05 18.61 -7.74
C VAL A 112 13.33 18.67 -9.24
N ARG A 113 13.81 19.82 -9.73
CA ARG A 113 14.19 20.01 -11.14
C ARG A 113 15.59 19.45 -11.41
N ARG A 114 15.74 18.63 -12.45
CA ARG A 114 17.03 18.08 -12.89
C ARG A 114 17.14 18.08 -14.42
N GLY A 115 17.94 19.00 -14.95
CA GLY A 115 18.13 19.14 -16.40
C GLY A 115 16.79 19.32 -17.14
N GLN A 116 16.55 18.52 -18.17
CA GLN A 116 15.32 18.54 -18.98
C GLN A 116 14.11 17.87 -18.28
N GLY A 117 14.31 17.25 -17.12
CA GLY A 117 13.28 16.53 -16.39
C GLY A 117 13.08 17.03 -14.97
N TYR A 118 12.21 16.33 -14.25
CA TYR A 118 12.01 16.56 -12.83
C TYR A 118 11.67 15.24 -12.13
N THR A 119 11.92 15.18 -10.83
CA THR A 119 11.46 14.11 -9.95
C THR A 119 10.59 14.70 -8.84
N VAL A 120 9.73 13.90 -8.24
CA VAL A 120 8.97 14.26 -7.04
C VAL A 120 9.48 13.40 -5.89
N ARG A 121 9.96 14.01 -4.82
CA ARG A 121 10.31 13.31 -3.59
C ARG A 121 9.04 13.05 -2.80
N VAL A 122 8.62 11.80 -2.79
CA VAL A 122 7.43 11.36 -2.07
C VAL A 122 7.91 10.62 -0.82
N SER A 123 7.44 11.05 0.35
CA SER A 123 7.67 10.34 1.60
C SER A 123 6.38 9.67 2.03
N ALA A 124 6.35 8.34 2.00
CA ALA A 124 5.17 7.57 2.35
C ALA A 124 5.57 6.18 2.87
N VAL A 125 4.63 5.49 3.51
CA VAL A 125 4.84 4.09 3.89
C VAL A 125 4.98 3.21 2.63
N PRO A 126 5.77 2.13 2.67
CA PRO A 126 5.94 1.20 1.55
C PRO A 126 4.63 0.75 0.89
N ALA A 127 3.58 0.47 1.68
CA ALA A 127 2.26 0.13 1.14
C ALA A 127 1.69 1.18 0.16
N VAL A 128 1.84 2.48 0.47
CA VAL A 128 1.41 3.58 -0.41
C VAL A 128 2.27 3.65 -1.66
N HIS A 129 3.59 3.41 -1.55
CA HIS A 129 4.46 3.36 -2.72
C HIS A 129 4.09 2.22 -3.69
N LEU A 130 3.69 1.07 -3.15
CA LEU A 130 3.20 -0.08 -3.92
C LEU A 130 1.85 0.20 -4.58
N GLY A 131 0.92 0.85 -3.89
CA GLY A 131 -0.36 1.28 -4.46
C GLY A 131 -0.17 2.25 -5.63
N LEU A 132 0.64 3.29 -5.44
CA LEU A 132 1.04 4.22 -6.51
C LEU A 132 1.66 3.49 -7.71
N LEU A 133 2.51 2.48 -7.47
CA LEU A 133 3.09 1.68 -8.54
C LEU A 133 2.05 0.84 -9.29
N ALA A 134 1.06 0.27 -8.58
CA ALA A 134 -0.03 -0.50 -9.17
C ALA A 134 -0.89 0.35 -10.10
N CYS A 135 -1.20 1.59 -9.70
CA CYS A 135 -1.93 2.57 -10.50
C CYS A 135 -1.20 2.89 -11.82
N CYS A 136 0.13 2.76 -11.87
CA CYS A 136 0.93 3.03 -13.07
C CYS A 136 0.90 1.94 -14.14
N ARG A 137 0.23 0.80 -13.92
CA ARG A 137 0.17 -0.32 -14.90
C ARG A 137 -0.27 0.09 -16.32
N PRO A 138 -1.23 1.02 -16.51
CA PRO A 138 -1.62 1.47 -17.85
C PRO A 138 -0.50 2.13 -18.67
N LEU A 139 0.59 2.60 -18.04
CA LEU A 139 1.74 3.19 -18.73
C LEU A 139 2.53 2.19 -19.60
N ASP A 140 2.34 0.88 -19.39
CA ASP A 140 2.94 -0.17 -20.22
C ASP A 140 2.20 -0.39 -21.54
N GLY A 141 1.16 0.39 -21.81
CA GLY A 141 0.24 0.14 -22.92
C GLY A 141 -0.82 -0.89 -22.54
N GLY A 142 -1.86 -0.96 -23.37
CA GLY A 142 -3.02 -1.81 -23.16
C GLY A 142 -3.62 -2.26 -24.49
N HIS A 143 -4.77 -2.93 -24.44
CA HIS A 143 -5.46 -3.37 -25.65
C HIS A 143 -5.78 -2.18 -26.55
N GLY A 144 -5.08 -2.11 -27.70
CA GLY A 144 -5.29 -1.08 -28.72
C GLY A 144 -4.51 0.23 -28.52
N THR A 145 -3.78 0.42 -27.41
CA THR A 145 -2.95 1.63 -27.19
C THR A 145 -1.48 1.25 -27.06
N PRO A 146 -0.60 1.69 -27.98
CA PRO A 146 0.81 1.37 -27.90
C PRO A 146 1.47 2.02 -26.68
N ALA A 147 2.37 1.27 -26.05
CA ALA A 147 3.16 1.74 -24.93
C ALA A 147 4.07 2.90 -25.37
N VAL A 148 4.13 3.98 -24.58
CA VAL A 148 5.04 5.10 -24.85
C VAL A 148 6.40 4.79 -24.20
N PRO A 149 7.50 4.65 -24.96
CA PRO A 149 8.78 4.18 -24.41
C PRO A 149 9.30 4.98 -23.22
N ALA A 150 9.12 6.31 -23.25
CA ALA A 150 9.53 7.19 -22.16
C ALA A 150 8.72 6.95 -20.88
N GLN A 151 7.44 6.61 -20.98
CA GLN A 151 6.57 6.31 -19.84
C GLN A 151 6.92 4.93 -19.25
N CYS A 152 7.10 3.92 -20.08
CA CYS A 152 7.51 2.58 -19.61
C CYS A 152 8.85 2.65 -18.87
N LYS A 153 9.82 3.41 -19.40
CA LYS A 153 11.10 3.63 -18.71
C LYS A 153 10.92 4.29 -17.35
N ALA A 154 10.10 5.34 -17.28
CA ALA A 154 9.82 6.05 -16.04
C ALA A 154 9.12 5.14 -15.01
N ARG A 155 8.13 4.34 -15.43
CA ARG A 155 7.48 3.36 -14.56
C ARG A 155 8.48 2.34 -14.03
N ARG A 156 9.30 1.77 -14.90
CA ARG A 156 10.31 0.77 -14.51
C ARG A 156 11.37 1.33 -13.56
N GLU A 157 11.77 2.59 -13.75
CA GLU A 157 12.66 3.28 -12.82
C GLU A 157 12.02 3.44 -11.43
N TYR A 158 10.73 3.77 -11.37
CA TYR A 158 10.01 3.84 -10.10
C TYR A 158 9.83 2.46 -9.45
N GLU A 159 9.45 1.45 -10.24
CA GLU A 159 9.37 0.05 -9.79
C GLU A 159 10.67 -0.41 -9.13
N ASN A 160 11.81 -0.18 -9.78
CA ASN A 160 13.12 -0.54 -9.22
C ASN A 160 13.40 0.14 -7.87
N ARG A 161 12.95 1.39 -7.68
CA ARG A 161 13.10 2.12 -6.42
C ARG A 161 12.19 1.57 -5.33
N VAL A 162 10.96 1.20 -5.69
CA VAL A 162 10.00 0.58 -4.76
C VAL A 162 10.47 -0.82 -4.37
N SER A 163 10.95 -1.64 -5.31
CA SER A 163 11.50 -2.96 -5.01
C SER A 163 12.72 -2.91 -4.08
N ALA A 164 13.49 -1.82 -4.12
CA ALA A 164 14.61 -1.62 -3.19
C ALA A 164 14.16 -1.29 -1.75
N LEU A 165 12.88 -0.96 -1.52
CA LEU A 165 12.33 -0.81 -0.16
C LEU A 165 12.05 -2.14 0.51
N THR A 166 11.77 -3.20 -0.25
CA THR A 166 11.58 -4.54 0.29
C THR A 166 12.95 -5.18 0.49
N PRO A 167 13.44 -5.35 1.72
CA PRO A 167 14.66 -6.11 1.93
C PRO A 167 14.41 -7.53 1.42
N ALA A 168 15.19 -7.95 0.42
CA ALA A 168 15.27 -9.37 0.07
C ALA A 168 15.73 -10.09 1.35
N GLY A 169 14.83 -10.88 1.95
CA GLY A 169 15.15 -11.63 3.16
C GLY A 169 16.42 -12.49 2.94
N PRO A 170 17.28 -12.63 3.97
CA PRO A 170 18.51 -13.41 3.87
C PRO A 170 18.28 -14.91 3.64
#